data_AF-A0A7V8E783-F1
#
_entry.id   AF-A0A7V8E783-F1
#
_cell.length_a   1.000
_cell.length_b   1.000
_cell.length_c   1.000
_cell.angle_alpha   90.00
_cell.angle_beta   90.00
_cell.angle_gamma   90.00
#
_symmetry.space_group_name_H-M   'P 1'
#
loop_
_entity.id
_entity.type
_entity.pdbx_description
1 polymer ?
#
loop_
_entity_poly.entity_id
_entity_poly.type
_entity_poly.pdbx_seq_one_letter_code
_entity_poly.pdbx_strand_id
1 'polypeptide(L)' 'MEGGGNDAIMSKALKDLQAHWEQSRTVWNDDARNDFERDHLSTLIPAMKTATLAIQRIEEVLRRARKECS' A
#
# COMPACT_ATOMS: atom_id res chain seq x y z
N MET A 1 -21.16 11.25 -2.37
CA MET A 1 -20.21 10.14 -2.57
C MET A 1 -18.84 10.64 -2.15
N GLU A 2 -18.52 10.67 -0.86
CA GLU A 2 -17.22 11.14 -0.38
C GLU A 2 -16.82 10.33 0.85
N GLY A 3 -15.77 9.52 0.72
CA GLY A 3 -15.23 8.70 1.80
C GLY A 3 -14.65 7.34 1.39
N GLY A 4 -14.01 7.22 0.23
CA GLY A 4 -13.41 5.94 -0.21
C GLY A 4 -12.39 6.12 -1.32
N GLY A 5 -11.36 6.93 -1.06
CA GLY A 5 -10.31 7.25 -2.04
C GLY A 5 -8.90 6.87 -1.59
N ASN A 6 -8.60 6.99 -0.30
CA ASN A 6 -7.23 6.88 0.19
C ASN A 6 -6.73 5.43 0.20
N ASP A 7 -7.59 4.47 0.55
CA ASP A 7 -7.25 3.04 0.49
C ASP A 7 -7.02 2.57 -0.96
N ALA A 8 -7.83 3.07 -1.90
CA ALA A 8 -7.70 2.80 -3.33
C ALA A 8 -6.41 3.39 -3.91
N ILE A 9 -6.05 4.63 -3.52
CA ILE A 9 -4.79 5.28 -3.91
C ILE A 9 -3.60 4.48 -3.37
N MET A 10 -3.60 4.14 -2.09
CA MET A 10 -2.54 3.35 -1.44
C MET A 10 -2.38 1.98 -2.11
N SER A 11 -3.50 1.28 -2.37
CA SER A 11 -3.50 -0.03 -3.01
C SER A 11 -2.97 0.02 -4.44
N LYS A 12 -3.33 1.06 -5.19
CA LYS A 12 -2.83 1.28 -6.55
C LYS A 12 -1.32 1.57 -6.52
N ALA A 13 -0.87 2.49 -5.68
CA ALA A 13 0.54 2.84 -5.56
C ALA A 13 1.41 1.62 -5.20
N LEU A 14 0.93 0.75 -4.31
CA LEU A 14 1.63 -0.48 -3.95
C LEU A 14 1.71 -1.47 -5.11
N LYS A 15 0.64 -1.61 -5.91
CA LYS A 15 0.65 -2.44 -7.13
C LYS A 15 1.62 -1.90 -8.17
N ASP A 16 1.58 -0.59 -8.42
CA ASP A 16 2.44 0.07 -9.39
C ASP A 16 3.92 -0.08 -8.99
N LEU A 17 4.24 0.08 -7.69
CA LEU A 17 5.58 -0.18 -7.16
C LEU A 17 6.05 -1.61 -7.43
N GLN A 18 5.22 -2.61 -7.14
CA GLN A 18 5.58 -4.01 -7.36
C GLN A 18 5.77 -4.32 -8.84
N ALA A 19 4.89 -3.81 -9.71
CA ALA A 19 5.00 -4.00 -11.14
C ALA A 19 6.29 -3.37 -11.71
N HIS A 20 6.64 -2.16 -11.29
CA HIS A 20 7.89 -1.53 -11.70
C HIS A 20 9.11 -2.26 -11.12
N TRP A 21 9.06 -2.72 -9.86
CA TRP A 21 10.13 -3.49 -9.26
C TRP A 21 10.41 -4.78 -10.04
N GLU A 22 9.37 -5.54 -10.39
CA GLU A 22 9.49 -6.76 -11.18
C GLU A 22 10.10 -6.51 -12.57
N GLN A 23 9.89 -5.34 -13.16
CA GLN A 23 10.57 -4.95 -14.40
C GLN A 23 12.03 -4.58 -14.13
N SER A 24 12.29 -3.71 -13.15
CA SER A 24 13.62 -3.22 -12.82
C SER A 24 14.58 -4.35 -12.43
N ARG A 25 14.13 -5.34 -11.65
CA ARG A 25 14.96 -6.47 -11.21
C ARG A 25 15.47 -7.37 -12.34
N THR A 26 14.86 -7.31 -13.53
CA THR A 26 15.27 -8.13 -14.70
C THR A 26 16.53 -7.61 -15.37
N VAL A 27 16.74 -6.29 -15.31
CA VAL A 27 17.89 -5.61 -15.93
C VAL A 27 18.92 -5.17 -14.90
N TRP A 28 18.54 -5.07 -13.62
CA TRP A 28 19.42 -4.74 -12.51
C TRP A 28 19.96 -6.03 -11.87
N ASN A 29 21.25 -6.33 -12.09
CA ASN A 29 21.83 -7.65 -11.78
C ASN A 29 23.00 -7.64 -10.78
N ASP A 30 23.16 -6.55 -10.02
CA ASP A 30 24.21 -6.45 -9.00
C ASP A 30 23.70 -6.75 -7.58
N ASP A 31 24.59 -6.71 -6.61
CA ASP A 31 24.27 -6.92 -5.20
C ASP A 31 23.40 -5.79 -4.63
N ALA A 32 23.50 -4.57 -5.17
CA ALA A 32 22.68 -3.45 -4.74
C ALA A 32 21.19 -3.68 -5.03
N ARG A 33 20.84 -4.45 -6.08
CA ARG A 33 19.46 -4.92 -6.29
C ARG A 33 18.97 -5.72 -5.07
N ASN A 34 19.77 -6.70 -4.65
CA ASN A 34 19.37 -7.61 -3.56
C ASN A 34 19.27 -6.85 -2.24
N ASP A 35 20.19 -5.91 -2.01
CA ASP A 35 20.18 -5.03 -0.85
C ASP A 35 18.94 -4.13 -0.86
N PHE A 36 18.56 -3.56 -2.01
CA PHE A 36 17.34 -2.76 -2.13
C PHE A 36 16.07 -3.56 -1.82
N GLU A 37 15.95 -4.78 -2.35
CA GLU A 37 14.80 -5.65 -2.08
C GLU A 37 14.71 -6.00 -0.60
N ARG A 38 15.85 -6.36 0.01
CA ARG A 38 15.93 -6.74 1.42
C ARG A 38 15.70 -5.57 2.36
N ASP A 39 16.36 -4.45 2.13
CA ASP A 39 16.44 -3.36 3.12
C ASP A 39 15.28 -2.38 3.00
N HIS A 40 14.60 -2.35 1.85
CA HIS A 40 13.48 -1.45 1.61
C HIS A 40 12.18 -2.20 1.32
N LEU A 41 12.12 -3.02 0.27
CA LEU A 41 10.85 -3.59 -0.19
C LEU A 41 10.28 -4.62 0.80
N SER A 42 11.14 -5.44 1.40
CA SER A 42 10.73 -6.48 2.36
C SER A 42 9.95 -5.90 3.55
N THR A 43 10.28 -4.67 3.97
CA THR A 43 9.66 -4.00 5.12
C THR A 43 8.54 -3.07 4.69
N LEU A 44 8.73 -2.36 3.57
CA LEU A 44 7.75 -1.39 3.07
C LEU A 44 6.45 -2.07 2.62
N ILE A 45 6.52 -3.18 1.87
CA ILE A 45 5.33 -3.82 1.31
C ILE A 45 4.36 -4.30 2.40
N PRO A 46 4.79 -5.03 3.45
CA PRO A 46 3.91 -5.40 4.56
C PRO A 46 3.37 -4.19 5.34
N ALA A 47 4.19 -3.16 5.56
CA ALA A 47 3.78 -1.95 6.26
C ALA A 47 2.66 -1.21 5.49
N MET A 48 2.81 -1.08 4.18
CA MET A 48 1.80 -0.47 3.30
C MET A 48 0.49 -1.26 3.31
N LYS A 49 0.54 -2.60 3.24
CA LYS A 49 -0.67 -3.45 3.36
C LYS A 49 -1.39 -3.22 4.69
N THR A 50 -0.64 -3.14 5.78
CA THR A 50 -1.18 -2.90 7.12
C THR A 50 -1.83 -1.53 7.21
N ALA A 51 -1.18 -0.49 6.68
CA ALA A 51 -1.73 0.86 6.64
C ALA A 51 -3.04 0.94 5.83
N THR A 52 -3.10 0.30 4.66
CA THR A 52 -4.32 0.23 3.85
C THR A 52 -5.49 -0.38 4.62
N LEU A 53 -5.26 -1.51 5.31
CA LEU A 53 -6.30 -2.17 6.11
C LEU A 53 -6.77 -1.29 7.28
N ALA A 54 -5.83 -0.59 7.94
CA ALA A 54 -6.16 0.33 9.03
C ALA A 54 -7.04 1.50 8.53
N ILE A 55 -6.71 2.07 7.37
CA ILE A 55 -7.51 3.14 6.74
C ILE A 55 -8.93 2.64 6.43
N GLN A 56 -9.07 1.47 5.81
CA GLN A 56 -10.38 0.88 5.52
C GLN A 56 -11.21 0.68 6.80
N ARG A 57 -10.57 0.24 7.88
CA ARG A 57 -11.25 0.07 9.17
C ARG A 57 -11.72 1.40 9.76
N ILE A 58 -10.90 2.44 9.67
CA ILE A 58 -11.26 3.78 10.15
C ILE A 58 -12.44 4.33 9.34
N GLU A 59 -12.39 4.24 8.01
CA GLU A 59 -13.49 4.67 7.14
C GLU A 59 -14.80 3.95 7.49
N GLU A 60 -14.72 2.64 7.76
CA GLU A 60 -15.88 1.86 8.18
C GLU A 60 -16.49 2.35 9.50
N VAL A 61 -15.64 2.59 10.52
CA VAL A 61 -16.07 3.08 11.83
C VAL A 61 -16.71 4.47 11.71
N LEU A 62 -16.08 5.39 10.96
CA LEU A 62 -16.61 6.73 10.73
C LEU A 62 -17.94 6.70 9.98
N ARG A 63 -18.09 5.80 9.00
CA ARG A 63 -19.35 5.61 8.26
C ARG A 63 -20.47 5.11 9.17
N ARG A 64 -20.17 4.19 10.10
CA ARG A 64 -21.14 3.69 11.09
C ARG A 64 -21.57 4.80 12.05
N ALA A 65 -20.61 5.51 12.65
CA ALA A 65 -20.89 6.62 13.57
C ALA A 65 -21.77 7.70 12.91
N ARG A 66 -21.49 8.06 11.65
CA ARG A 66 -22.31 9.03 10.90
C ARG A 66 -23.75 8.56 10.67
N LYS A 67 -23.97 7.26 10.50
CA LYS A 67 -25.32 6.68 10.38
C LYS A 67 -26.08 6.66 11.70
N GLU A 68 -25.38 6.51 12.81
CA GLU A 68 -25.99 6.48 14.15
C GLU A 68 -26.36 7.88 14.67
N CYS A 69 -25.70 8.94 14.17
CA CYS A 69 -25.98 10.33 14.52
C CYS A 69 -26.91 11.06 13.53
N SER A 70 -27.50 10.37 12.55
CA SER A 70 -28.47 10.91 11.59
C SER A 70 -29.84 10.30 11.82
#